data_AF-A0A2S0T1L4-F1
#
_entry.id   AF-A0A2S0T1L4-F1
#
_cell.length_a   1.000
_cell.length_b   1.000
_cell.length_c   1.000
_cell.angle_alpha   90.00
_cell.angle_beta   90.00
_cell.angle_gamma   90.00
#
_symmetry.space_group_name_H-M   'P 1'
#
loop_
_entity.id
_entity.type
_entity.pdbx_description
1 polymer ?
#
loop_
_entity_poly.entity_id
_entity_poly.type
_entity_poly.pdbx_seq_one_letter_code
_entity_poly.pdbx_strand_id
1 'polypeptide(L)'
;MISWYIGFNRGFDFSLGKNYKFINKYLTDKEFNMFLATFEMNGYRKTYQSFKLCCELFKYYSNKVSCLGNYNYPNYEKNIENFIRNNYEN
;
A
#
# COMPACT_ATOMS: atom_id res chain seq x y z
N MET A 1 1.14 0.52 -5.77
CA MET A 1 0.42 -0.78 -5.88
C MET A 1 -1.09 -0.60 -5.96
N ILE A 2 -1.69 0.30 -5.16
CA ILE A 2 -3.12 0.64 -5.24
C ILE A 2 -3.56 1.00 -6.67
N SER A 3 -2.80 1.84 -7.38
CA SER A 3 -3.11 2.22 -8.77
C SER A 3 -3.18 1.02 -9.73
N TRP A 4 -2.28 0.05 -9.56
CA TRP A 4 -2.28 -1.19 -10.35
C TRP A 4 -3.50 -2.04 -10.01
N TYR A 5 -3.82 -2.20 -8.72
CA TYR A 5 -5.04 -2.89 -8.30
C TYR A 5 -6.28 -2.25 -8.94
N ILE A 6 -6.40 -0.93 -8.91
CA ILE A 6 -7.50 -0.21 -9.58
C ILE A 6 -7.50 -0.53 -11.09
N GLY A 7 -6.34 -0.46 -11.75
CA GLY A 7 -6.22 -0.76 -13.17
C GLY A 7 -6.64 -2.19 -13.54
N PHE A 8 -6.25 -3.19 -12.74
CA PHE A 8 -6.70 -4.57 -12.95
C PHE A 8 -8.22 -4.75 -12.82
N ASN A 9 -8.91 -3.93 -12.02
CA ASN A 9 -10.35 -4.03 -11.83
C ASN A 9 -11.17 -3.16 -12.80
N ARG A 10 -10.58 -2.09 -13.34
CA ARG A 10 -11.32 -1.05 -14.07
C ARG A 10 -10.79 -0.78 -15.49
N GLY A 11 -9.64 -1.35 -15.86
CA GLY A 11 -8.91 -1.01 -17.09
C GLY A 11 -7.77 -0.03 -16.84
N PHE A 12 -6.82 0.04 -17.78
CA PHE A 12 -5.65 0.93 -17.72
C PHE A 12 -5.77 2.14 -18.67
N ASP A 13 -6.96 2.37 -19.21
CA ASP A 13 -7.30 3.36 -20.23
C ASP A 13 -7.71 4.72 -19.66
N PHE A 14 -7.59 4.92 -18.34
CA PHE A 14 -7.91 6.18 -17.67
C PHE A 14 -6.80 6.63 -16.70
N SER A 15 -6.88 7.90 -16.30
CA SER A 15 -5.94 8.50 -15.35
C SER A 15 -6.55 8.65 -13.96
N LEU A 16 -5.76 8.38 -12.92
CA LEU A 16 -6.08 8.73 -11.53
C LEU A 16 -5.87 10.23 -11.23
N GLY A 17 -5.50 11.01 -12.25
CA GLY A 17 -5.22 12.44 -12.16
C GLY A 17 -3.81 12.73 -11.64
N LYS A 18 -3.34 13.97 -11.89
CA LYS A 18 -2.07 14.47 -11.35
C LYS A 18 -2.08 14.32 -9.82
N ASN A 19 -0.99 13.78 -9.28
CA ASN A 19 -0.84 13.48 -7.84
C ASN A 19 -1.97 12.60 -7.27
N TYR A 20 -2.53 11.70 -8.08
CA TYR A 20 -3.58 10.76 -7.66
C TYR A 20 -4.86 11.42 -7.11
N LYS A 21 -5.18 12.65 -7.56
CA LYS A 21 -6.32 13.45 -7.06
C LYS A 21 -7.70 12.76 -7.17
N PHE A 22 -7.84 11.70 -7.96
CA PHE A 22 -9.09 10.94 -8.11
C PHE A 22 -9.04 9.55 -7.50
N ILE A 23 -7.98 9.18 -6.78
CA ILE A 23 -7.81 7.82 -6.24
C ILE A 23 -8.93 7.44 -5.26
N ASN A 24 -9.45 8.41 -4.51
CA ASN A 24 -10.55 8.24 -3.57
C ASN A 24 -11.86 7.77 -4.24
N LYS A 25 -12.06 8.04 -5.53
CA LYS A 25 -13.24 7.57 -6.28
C LYS A 25 -13.27 6.06 -6.52
N TYR A 26 -12.14 5.39 -6.30
CA TYR A 26 -11.95 3.97 -6.61
C TYR A 26 -11.69 3.10 -5.37
N LEU A 27 -11.60 3.71 -4.19
CA LEU A 27 -11.39 3.03 -2.92
C LEU A 27 -12.65 3.11 -2.08
N THR A 28 -12.86 2.11 -1.22
CA THR A 28 -13.85 2.24 -0.14
C THR A 28 -13.40 3.32 0.85
N ASP A 29 -14.33 3.92 1.59
CA ASP A 29 -13.99 4.91 2.64
C ASP A 29 -12.99 4.34 3.65
N LYS A 30 -13.12 3.05 3.98
CA LYS A 30 -12.18 2.35 4.86
C LYS A 30 -10.78 2.30 4.26
N GLU A 31 -10.64 1.86 3.02
CA GLU A 31 -9.34 1.79 2.34
C GLU A 31 -8.71 3.17 2.15
N PHE A 32 -9.54 4.18 1.83
CA PHE A 32 -9.07 5.54 1.68
C PHE A 32 -8.60 6.14 3.01
N ASN A 33 -9.33 5.91 4.10
CA ASN A 33 -8.92 6.36 5.44
C ASN A 33 -7.63 5.67 5.90
N MET A 34 -7.46 4.37 5.63
CA MET A 34 -6.19 3.68 5.88
C MET A 34 -5.05 4.27 5.05
N PHE A 35 -5.29 4.61 3.78
CA PHE A 35 -4.31 5.29 2.94
C PHE A 35 -3.96 6.68 3.49
N LEU A 36 -4.93 7.48 3.95
CA LEU A 36 -4.64 8.78 4.57
C LEU A 36 -3.84 8.65 5.88
N ALA A 37 -4.12 7.61 6.66
CA ALA A 37 -3.41 7.35 7.91
C ALA A 37 -1.92 7.05 7.70
N THR A 38 -1.46 6.71 6.49
CA THR A 38 -0.02 6.56 6.21
C THR A 38 0.76 7.88 6.17
N PHE A 39 0.08 9.03 6.25
CA PHE A 39 0.71 10.35 6.23
C PHE A 39 0.82 10.97 7.63
N GLU A 40 0.43 10.26 8.69
CA GLU A 40 0.51 10.78 10.05
C GLU A 40 1.97 10.77 10.55
N MET A 41 2.65 11.92 10.42
CA MET A 41 4.07 12.05 10.73
C MET A 41 4.36 12.99 11.92
N ASN A 42 3.39 13.14 12.82
CA ASN A 42 3.54 13.99 14.01
C ASN A 42 4.35 13.27 15.10
N GLY A 43 5.67 13.25 14.91
CA GLY A 43 6.63 12.65 15.84
C GLY A 43 6.92 11.18 15.56
N TYR A 44 8.02 10.68 16.15
CA TYR A 44 8.60 9.37 15.83
C TYR A 44 7.59 8.22 15.89
N ARG A 45 6.80 8.13 16.97
CA ARG A 45 5.83 7.04 17.17
C ARG A 45 4.78 7.01 16.07
N LYS A 46 4.20 8.17 15.72
CA LYS A 46 3.16 8.26 14.68
C LYS A 46 3.76 8.01 13.29
N THR A 47 4.94 8.55 13.01
CA THR A 47 5.68 8.26 11.78
C THR A 47 5.96 6.77 11.63
N TYR A 48 6.37 6.09 12.71
CA TYR A 48 6.61 4.64 12.68
C TYR A 48 5.33 3.84 12.45
N GLN A 49 4.21 4.23 13.07
CA GLN A 49 2.90 3.62 12.83
C GLN A 49 2.46 3.80 11.37
N SER A 50 2.61 5.01 10.82
CA SER A 50 2.35 5.31 9.41
C SER A 50 3.20 4.46 8.47
N PHE A 51 4.48 4.27 8.81
CA PHE A 51 5.39 3.41 8.05
C PHE A 51 4.94 1.94 8.07
N LYS A 52 4.59 1.39 9.25
CA LYS A 52 4.07 0.03 9.37
C LYS A 52 2.80 -0.17 8.55
N LEU A 53 1.88 0.80 8.62
CA LEU A 53 0.64 0.78 7.83
C LEU A 53 0.92 0.82 6.32
N CYS A 54 1.91 1.62 5.89
CA CYS A 54 2.40 1.62 4.52
C CYS A 54 2.87 0.23 4.06
N CYS A 55 3.65 -0.48 4.88
CA CYS A 55 4.09 -1.84 4.60
C CYS A 55 2.91 -2.81 4.48
N GLU A 56 1.95 -2.75 5.39
CA GLU A 56 0.76 -3.60 5.39
C GLU A 56 -0.12 -3.37 4.15
N LEU A 57 -0.38 -2.09 3.80
CA LEU A 57 -1.11 -1.75 2.59
C LEU A 57 -0.36 -2.22 1.34
N PHE A 58 0.97 -2.07 1.31
CA PHE A 58 1.76 -2.55 0.19
C PHE A 58 1.60 -4.06 0.00
N LYS A 59 1.79 -4.86 1.06
CA LYS A 59 1.58 -6.32 1.08
C LYS A 59 0.19 -6.70 0.57
N TYR A 60 -0.83 -6.03 1.10
CA TYR A 60 -2.22 -6.30 0.76
C TYR A 60 -2.48 -6.10 -0.74
N TYR A 61 -2.10 -4.95 -1.29
CA TYR A 61 -2.35 -4.65 -2.70
C TYR A 61 -1.41 -5.39 -3.64
N SER A 62 -0.16 -5.65 -3.25
CA SER A 62 0.78 -6.42 -4.08
C SER A 62 0.31 -7.85 -4.26
N ASN A 63 -0.21 -8.47 -3.19
CA ASN A 63 -0.78 -9.81 -3.25
C ASN A 63 -2.03 -9.87 -4.14
N LYS A 64 -2.95 -8.90 -3.99
CA LYS A 64 -4.12 -8.81 -4.88
C LYS A 64 -3.70 -8.64 -6.35
N VAL A 65 -2.72 -7.76 -6.62
CA VAL A 65 -2.22 -7.52 -7.97
C VAL A 65 -1.55 -8.77 -8.54
N SER A 66 -0.74 -9.50 -7.75
CA SER A 66 -0.13 -10.75 -8.22
C SER A 66 -1.18 -11.80 -8.54
N CYS A 67 -2.24 -11.92 -7.73
CA CYS A 67 -3.33 -12.86 -8.01
C CYS A 67 -4.11 -12.47 -9.27
N LEU A 68 -4.47 -11.20 -9.43
CA LEU A 68 -5.21 -10.72 -10.61
C LEU A 68 -4.39 -10.83 -11.91
N GLY A 69 -3.08 -10.58 -11.83
CA GLY A 69 -2.16 -10.67 -12.97
C GLY A 69 -1.56 -12.06 -13.21
N ASN A 70 -1.91 -13.06 -12.39
CA ASN A 70 -1.30 -14.39 -12.40
C ASN A 70 0.25 -14.36 -12.34
N TYR A 71 0.79 -13.47 -11.50
CA TYR A 71 2.22 -13.33 -11.27
C TYR A 71 2.66 -14.12 -10.04
N ASN A 72 3.91 -14.61 -10.08
CA ASN A 72 4.54 -15.19 -8.89
C ASN A 72 4.75 -14.11 -7.82
N TYR A 73 4.17 -14.30 -6.64
CA TYR A 73 4.39 -13.40 -5.52
C TYR A 73 5.79 -13.64 -4.92
N PRO A 74 6.67 -12.64 -4.92
CA PRO A 74 8.07 -12.84 -4.54
C PRO A 74 8.24 -12.99 -3.01
N ASN A 75 9.14 -13.88 -2.60
CA ASN A 75 9.40 -14.19 -1.19
C ASN A 75 10.42 -13.24 -0.52
N TYR A 76 10.45 -11.95 -0.89
CA TYR A 76 11.35 -10.97 -0.25
C TYR A 76 10.77 -10.41 1.06
N GLU A 77 9.47 -10.59 1.26
CA GLU A 77 8.72 -9.96 2.33
C GLU A 77 9.26 -10.34 3.71
N LYS A 78 9.57 -11.62 3.92
CA LYS A 78 10.14 -12.11 5.18
C LYS A 78 11.49 -11.47 5.50
N ASN A 79 12.29 -11.16 4.49
CA ASN A 79 13.59 -10.52 4.69
C ASN A 79 13.43 -9.07 5.15
N ILE A 80 12.46 -8.34 4.57
CA ILE A 80 12.16 -6.96 4.94
C ILE A 80 11.48 -6.88 6.31
N GLU A 81 10.53 -7.77 6.62
CA GLU A 81 9.89 -7.85 7.94
C GLU A 81 10.94 -8.11 9.03
N ASN A 82 11.87 -9.04 8.79
CA ASN A 82 12.98 -9.30 9.71
C ASN A 82 13.90 -8.09 9.87
N PHE A 83 14.25 -7.41 8.77
CA PHE A 83 15.07 -6.21 8.82
C PHE A 83 14.41 -5.10 9.66
N ILE A 84 13.12 -4.84 9.44
CA ILE A 84 12.38 -3.81 10.17
C ILE A 84 12.36 -4.14 11.66
N ARG A 85 11.95 -5.38 12.01
CA ARG A 85 11.92 -5.82 13.41
C ARG A 85 13.28 -5.64 14.10
N ASN A 86 14.35 -6.09 13.45
CA ASN A 86 15.69 -6.07 14.05
C ASN A 86 16.28 -4.66 14.26
N ASN A 87 15.82 -3.66 13.50
CA ASN A 87 16.38 -2.31 13.54
C ASN A 87 15.48 -1.28 14.24
N TYR A 88 14.18 -1.56 14.35
CA TYR A 88 13.19 -0.57 14.83
C TYR A 88 12.29 -1.07 15.96
N GLU A 89 12.24 -2.38 16.23
CA GLU A 89 11.37 -2.98 17.26
C GLU A 89 12.14 -3.63 18.42
N ASN A 90 13.48 -3.44 18.44
CA ASN A 90 14.39 -3.90 19.48
C ASN A 90 14.68 -2.81 20.52
#